data_AF-A0A524LX85-F1
#
_entry.id   AF-A0A524LX85-F1
#
_cell.length_a   1.000
_cell.length_b   1.000
_cell.length_c   1.000
_cell.angle_alpha   90.00
_cell.angle_beta   90.00
_cell.angle_gamma   90.00
#
_symmetry.space_group_name_H-M   'P 1'
#
loop_
_entity.id
_entity.type
_entity.pdbx_description
1 polymer ?
#
loop_
_entity_poly.entity_id
_entity_poly.type
_entity_poly.pdbx_seq_one_letter_code
_entity_poly.pdbx_strand_id
1 'polypeptide(L)' 'MAKKLKLQILNVSLFLLLLLQLFTGIRLWFVNLLGWADSQTLMNLHLITGFGLVVLVLVHLYLNWWWVKAQLKVSK' A
#
# COMPACT_ATOMS: atom_id res chain seq x y z
N MET A 1 -5.46 11.53 -22.02
CA MET A 1 -4.68 12.16 -20.94
C MET A 1 -5.17 11.83 -19.53
N ALA A 2 -6.47 11.97 -19.22
CA ALA A 2 -6.99 11.81 -17.86
C ALA A 2 -6.67 10.46 -17.17
N LYS A 3 -6.73 9.34 -17.90
CA LYS A 3 -6.38 8.00 -17.35
C LYS A 3 -4.91 7.89 -16.94
N LYS A 4 -3.99 8.46 -17.73
CA LYS A 4 -2.54 8.45 -17.44
C LYS A 4 -2.23 9.24 -16.17
N LEU A 5 -2.83 10.42 -16.02
CA LEU A 5 -2.67 11.25 -14.84
C LEU A 5 -3.22 10.56 -13.57
N LYS A 6 -4.41 9.95 -13.65
CA LYS A 6 -4.99 9.18 -12.54
C LYS A 6 -4.08 8.03 -12.08
N LEU A 7 -3.47 7.31 -13.02
CA LEU A 7 -2.53 6.23 -12.70
C LEU A 7 -1.21 6.76 -12.11
N GLN A 8 -0.69 7.89 -12.59
CA GLN A 8 0.51 8.50 -12.02
C GLN A 8 0.29 8.91 -10.56
N ILE A 9 -0.83 9.58 -10.28
CA ILE A 9 -1.21 9.95 -8.90
C ILE A 9 -1.36 8.70 -8.04
N LEU A 10 -2.09 7.69 -8.52
CA LEU A 10 -2.29 6.44 -7.79
C LEU A 10 -0.96 5.74 -7.47
N ASN A 11 -0.02 5.70 -8.41
CA ASN A 11 1.28 5.08 -8.20
C ASN A 11 2.12 5.82 -7.15
N VAL A 12 2.12 7.16 -7.20
CA VAL A 12 2.81 7.97 -6.19
C VAL A 12 2.18 7.78 -4.81
N SER A 13 0.84 7.78 -4.72
CA SER A 13 0.12 7.53 -3.47
C SER A 13 0.43 6.14 -2.89
N LEU A 14 0.44 5.11 -3.73
CA LEU A 14 0.81 3.75 -3.33
C LEU A 14 2.25 3.68 -2.83
N PHE A 15 3.19 4.32 -3.52
CA PHE A 15 4.59 4.35 -3.11
C PHE A 15 4.77 5.00 -1.74
N LEU A 16 4.16 6.16 -1.52
CA LEU A 16 4.23 6.86 -0.24
C LEU A 16 3.60 6.07 0.90
N LEU A 17 2.46 5.42 0.66
CA LEU A 17 1.81 4.57 1.67
C LEU A 17 2.63 3.32 1.97
N LEU A 18 3.23 2.66 0.97
CA LEU A 18 4.15 1.54 1.18
C LEU A 18 5.35 1.96 2.03
N LEU A 19 5.92 3.13 1.75
CA LEU A 19 7.06 3.66 2.51
C LEU A 19 6.67 3.95 3.97
N LEU A 20 5.51 4.57 4.19
CA LEU A 20 4.97 4.80 5.53
C LEU A 20 4.72 3.46 6.27
N GLN A 21 4.21 2.46 5.56
CA GLN A 21 3.93 1.14 6.14
C GLN A 21 5.20 0.39 6.51
N LEU A 22 6.26 0.53 5.71
CA LEU A 22 7.58 0.00 6.02
C LEU A 22 8.14 0.62 7.31
N PHE A 23 8.13 1.96 7.42
CA PHE A 23 8.67 2.63 8.60
C PHE A 23 7.89 2.32 9.88
N THR A 24 6.56 2.37 9.81
CA THR A 24 5.70 2.05 10.95
C THR A 24 5.82 0.57 11.33
N GLY A 25 5.87 -0.33 10.36
CA GLY A 25 6.07 -1.77 10.58
C GLY A 25 7.42 -2.10 11.21
N ILE A 26 8.51 -1.52 10.72
CA ILE A 26 9.85 -1.67 11.32
C ILE A 26 9.85 -1.19 12.77
N ARG A 27 9.27 -0.02 13.03
CA ARG A 27 9.21 0.53 14.39
C ARG A 27 8.41 -0.39 15.33
N LEU A 28 7.24 -0.87 14.91
CA LEU A 28 6.42 -1.81 15.69
C LEU A 28 7.14 -3.15 15.92
N TRP A 29 7.90 -3.63 14.94
CA TRP A 29 8.72 -4.84 15.10
C TRP A 29 9.81 -4.66 16.17
N PHE A 30 10.51 -3.52 16.18
CA PHE A 30 11.48 -3.20 17.24
C PHE A 30 10.83 -2.97 18.60
N VAL A 31 9.64 -2.37 18.64
CA VAL A 31 8.86 -2.23 19.89
C VAL A 31 8.61 -3.61 20.51
N ASN A 32 8.17 -4.57 19.70
CA ASN A 32 7.94 -5.94 20.15
C ASN A 32 9.25 -6.67 20.53
N LEU A 33 10.30 -6.53 19.72
CA LEU A 33 11.57 -7.24 19.91
C LEU A 33 12.38 -6.72 21.11
N LEU A 34 12.42 -5.41 21.31
CA LEU A 34 13.25 -4.73 22.32
C LEU A 34 12.44 -4.32 23.56
N GLY A 35 11.13 -4.63 23.59
CA GLY A 35 10.24 -4.25 24.69
C GLY A 35 10.11 -2.74 24.88
N TRP A 36 10.20 -1.95 23.80
CA TRP A 36 10.00 -0.51 23.91
C TRP A 36 8.55 -0.18 24.24
N ALA A 37 8.33 0.99 24.84
CA ALA A 37 6.97 1.49 25.00
C ALA A 37 6.32 1.65 23.62
N ASP A 38 5.20 0.95 23.43
CA ASP A 38 4.40 1.10 22.22
C ASP A 38 3.65 2.43 22.25
N SER A 39 3.50 3.03 21.07
CA SER A 39 2.60 4.16 20.89
C SER A 39 1.33 3.63 20.25
N GLN A 40 0.23 3.57 21.02
CA GLN A 40 -1.10 3.22 20.48
C GLN A 40 -1.44 4.04 19.22
N THR A 41 -0.98 5.30 19.16
CA THR A 41 -1.10 6.16 17.98
C THR A 41 -0.39 5.59 16.76
N LEU A 42 0.81 5.05 16.92
CA LEU A 42 1.59 4.44 15.83
C LEU A 42 0.95 3.15 15.34
N MET A 43 0.46 2.31 16.26
CA MET A 43 -0.29 1.10 15.91
C MET A 43 -1.56 1.45 15.12
N ASN A 44 -2.36 2.41 15.63
CA ASN A 44 -3.56 2.87 14.95
C ASN A 44 -3.25 3.45 13.57
N LEU A 45 -2.18 4.25 13.46
CA LEU A 45 -1.73 4.80 12.18
C LEU A 45 -1.39 3.67 11.21
N HIS A 46 -0.57 2.71 11.62
CA HIS A 46 -0.19 1.55 10.79
C HIS A 46 -1.43 0.77 10.31
N LEU A 47 -2.39 0.51 11.19
CA LEU A 47 -3.61 -0.21 10.81
C LEU A 47 -4.46 0.57 9.80
N ILE A 48 -4.68 1.87 10.04
CA ILE A 48 -5.47 2.74 9.14
C ILE A 48 -4.80 2.87 7.77
N THR A 49 -3.50 3.15 7.74
CA THR A 49 -2.75 3.31 6.49
C THR A 49 -2.60 1.97 5.75
N GLY A 50 -2.48 0.86 6.49
CA GLY A 50 -2.48 -0.48 5.93
C GLY A 50 -3.80 -0.83 5.25
N PHE A 51 -4.93 -0.50 5.88
CA PHE A 51 -6.25 -0.68 5.26
C PHE A 51 -6.39 0.18 4.00
N GLY A 52 -6.02 1.46 4.06
CA GLY A 52 -6.03 2.35 2.90
C GLY A 52 -5.15 1.85 1.75
N LEU A 53 -3.99 1.30 2.07
CA LEU A 53 -3.07 0.70 1.10
C LEU A 53 -3.73 -0.47 0.37
N VAL A 54 -4.40 -1.39 1.08
CA VAL A 54 -5.11 -2.53 0.47
C VAL A 54 -6.17 -2.04 -0.52
N VAL A 55 -6.99 -1.06 -0.13
CA VAL A 55 -8.01 -0.48 -1.01
C VAL A 55 -7.39 0.10 -2.27
N LEU A 56 -6.31 0.88 -2.14
CA LEU A 56 -5.64 1.49 -3.29
C LEU A 56 -4.97 0.46 -4.20
N VAL A 57 -4.42 -0.63 -3.65
CA VAL A 57 -3.87 -1.75 -4.44
C VAL A 57 -4.97 -2.40 -5.26
N LEU A 58 -6.15 -2.65 -4.69
CA LEU A 58 -7.30 -3.19 -5.42
C LEU A 58 -7.76 -2.24 -6.55
N VAL A 59 -7.84 -0.93 -6.27
CA VAL A 59 -8.14 0.08 -7.29
C VAL A 59 -7.08 0.09 -8.39
N HIS A 60 -5.80 -0.03 -8.03
CA HIS A 60 -4.70 -0.08 -9.00
C HIS A 60 -4.77 -1.33 -9.88
N LEU A 61 -5.06 -2.50 -9.31
CA LEU A 61 -5.27 -3.74 -10.04
C LEU A 61 -6.47 -3.62 -10.99
N TYR A 62 -7.59 -3.07 -10.53
CA TYR A 62 -8.78 -2.86 -11.35
C TYR A 62 -8.49 -1.94 -12.55
N LEU A 63 -7.83 -0.80 -12.33
CA LEU A 63 -7.50 0.14 -13.40
C LEU A 63 -6.48 -0.44 -14.41
N ASN A 64 -5.64 -1.37 -13.97
CA ASN A 64 -4.63 -2.06 -14.77
C ASN A 64 -5.04 -3.49 -15.16
N TRP A 65 -6.31 -3.88 -14.99
CA TRP A 65 -6.76 -5.27 -15.18
C TRP A 65 -6.45 -5.82 -16.57
N TRP A 66 -6.51 -4.97 -17.60
CA TRP A 66 -6.14 -5.32 -18.97
C TRP A 66 -4.67 -5.75 -19.09
N TRP A 67 -3.75 -5.04 -18.41
CA TRP A 67 -2.33 -5.36 -18.37
C TRP A 67 -2.07 -6.62 -17.55
N VAL A 68 -2.74 -6.77 -16.39
CA VAL A 68 -2.64 -7.98 -15.55
C VAL A 68 -3.05 -9.22 -16.34
N LYS A 69 -4.18 -9.17 -17.06
CA LYS A 69 -4.63 -10.28 -17.93
C LYS A 69 -3.62 -10.63 -19.01
N ALA A 70 -2.96 -9.62 -19.60
CA ALA A 70 -1.93 -9.84 -20.61
C ALA A 70 -0.70 -10.56 -20.03
N GLN A 71 -0.31 -10.27 -18.79
CA GLN A 71 0.81 -10.94 -18.11
C GLN A 71 0.47 -12.38 -17.70
N LEU A 72 -0.76 -12.63 -17.27
CA LEU A 72 -1.18 -13.96 -16.80
C LEU A 72 -1.37 -14.99 -17.92
N LYS A 73 -1.13 -14.65 -19.20
CA LYS A 73 -1.46 -15.48 -20.36
C LYS A 73 -2.83 -16.16 -20.20
N VAL A 74 -3.83 -15.43 -19.70
CA VAL A 74 -5.21 -15.86 -19.81
C VAL A 74 -5.58 -15.65 -21.27
N SER A 75 -5.08 -16.56 -22.10
CA SER A 75 -5.63 -16.89 -23.41
C SER A 75 -7.12 -17.10 -23.19
N LYS A 76 -7.92 -16.54 -24.10
CA LYS A 76 -9.38 -16.68 -24.11
C LYS A 76 -9.83 -18.11 -23.83
#